data_AF-A0A7X7JJG0-F1
#
_entry.id   AF-A0A7X7JJG0-F1
#
_cell.length_a   1.000
_cell.length_b   1.000
_cell.length_c   1.000
_cell.angle_alpha   90.00
_cell.angle_beta   90.00
_cell.angle_gamma   90.00
#
_symmetry.space_group_name_H-M   'P 1'
#
loop_
_entity.id
_entity.type
_entity.pdbx_description
1 polymer ?
#
loop_
_entity_poly.entity_id
_entity_poly.type
_entity_poly.pdbx_seq_one_letter_code
_entity_poly.pdbx_strand_id
1 'polypeptide(L)'
;MRTFKTSVYVLALAALTAPTSAFAQAEDGADFGAEDSAADEPAPAPPAQPEPEPAPEPAAAPAASGGVDLNLNTTAPAASVETTSPPPAAERPPAPRTVGGPDTGGAWEFGYSGYFRAPMRVGLGARDVVPEGSGSSTMHSPVIPDDQYLSWQNTAHNRREWAEMFFSVGNGIASGNLAIQGFQFTDASWANTEALFGISQGWVEINHDLGFENIRFNAKAGSFWSRYGMAGRYDAGEYDTFLFGRTHVMGATSRVDIDMEESTIGFEVGYGINRPNPQMHNRARFTNLAHGHVFFTPSEDLELSAHLMHSWASQEVVPHYPTVIPGSNCTGYDGSPDPSGIQCPIDREELLGGRDGLLGVYGPEYPNGSLSVAGLDARIDFGEFGMLYAGYAYTRARNALVVGHALEHIHSFGGGTFNLGITDQYLESPFCPVQNSDGSTTVPNGSCSNGNGSINTILAQYELSLSNFDVFEGNQDLRFKLYGMLNMISVDQREKQFLQPVAD
;
A
#
# COMPACT_ATOMS: atom_id res chain seq x y z
N MET A 1 22.78 12.85 -35.59
CA MET A 1 21.94 14.06 -35.81
C MET A 1 20.73 13.70 -36.67
N ARG A 2 19.66 13.21 -36.03
CA ARG A 2 18.31 13.21 -36.62
C ARG A 2 17.45 14.08 -35.74
N THR A 3 17.58 15.39 -35.91
CA THR A 3 16.67 16.37 -35.30
C THR A 3 15.32 16.24 -35.99
N PHE A 4 14.34 15.66 -35.29
CA PHE A 4 12.95 15.68 -35.74
C PHE A 4 12.42 17.12 -35.59
N LYS A 5 12.43 17.88 -36.68
CA LYS A 5 11.53 19.02 -36.80
C LYS A 5 10.14 18.45 -37.09
N THR A 6 9.28 18.44 -36.08
CA THR A 6 7.87 18.07 -36.30
C THR A 6 6.94 18.98 -35.54
N SER A 7 6.14 19.69 -36.35
CA SER A 7 4.82 20.15 -36.03
C SER A 7 4.03 19.09 -35.27
N VAL A 8 3.36 19.52 -34.20
CA VAL A 8 2.49 18.73 -33.35
C VAL A 8 1.36 18.13 -34.19
N TYR A 9 1.52 16.86 -34.57
CA TYR A 9 0.41 15.96 -34.84
C TYR A 9 0.38 14.95 -33.70
N VAL A 10 -0.64 15.07 -32.86
CA VAL A 10 -0.95 14.11 -31.80
C VAL A 10 -1.26 12.77 -32.45
N LEU A 11 -0.29 11.85 -32.44
CA LEU A 11 -0.56 10.45 -32.70
C LEU A 11 -1.03 9.84 -31.39
N ALA A 12 -2.34 9.66 -31.26
CA ALA A 12 -2.94 8.86 -30.22
C ALA A 12 -2.46 7.41 -30.38
N LEU A 13 -1.56 6.96 -29.50
CA LEU A 13 -1.22 5.55 -29.40
C LEU A 13 -2.31 4.85 -28.58
N ALA A 14 -3.26 4.27 -29.30
CA ALA A 14 -4.32 3.43 -28.76
C ALA A 14 -3.73 2.11 -28.23
N ALA A 15 -3.59 2.02 -26.91
CA ALA A 15 -3.52 0.75 -26.17
C ALA A 15 -4.47 0.83 -24.98
N LEU A 16 -5.75 1.09 -25.29
CA LEU A 16 -6.89 0.97 -24.38
C LEU A 16 -7.98 0.23 -25.15
N THR A 17 -7.87 -1.10 -25.22
CA THR A 17 -9.01 -1.97 -25.50
C THR A 17 -9.41 -2.66 -24.19
N ALA A 18 -9.99 -1.88 -23.29
CA ALA A 18 -10.96 -2.40 -22.34
C ALA A 18 -12.35 -2.14 -22.94
N PRO A 19 -13.28 -3.12 -22.97
CA PRO A 19 -14.58 -2.92 -23.58
C PRO A 19 -15.35 -1.85 -22.80
N THR A 20 -15.68 -0.78 -23.51
CA THR A 20 -16.71 0.17 -23.13
C THR A 20 -18.06 -0.48 -23.39
N SER A 21 -18.81 -0.75 -22.33
CA SER A 21 -20.26 -1.00 -22.41
C SER A 21 -20.94 -0.13 -21.36
N ALA A 22 -21.42 1.02 -21.82
CA ALA A 22 -22.34 1.87 -21.09
C ALA A 22 -23.78 1.33 -21.18
N PHE A 23 -24.50 1.43 -20.07
CA PHE A 23 -25.92 1.81 -19.94
C PHE A 23 -26.96 1.42 -21.03
N ALA A 24 -27.98 0.68 -20.58
CA ALA A 24 -29.43 0.78 -20.85
C ALA A 24 -30.13 -0.22 -21.81
N GLN A 25 -31.18 -0.86 -21.24
CA GLN A 25 -32.38 -1.52 -21.82
C GLN A 25 -32.16 -2.77 -22.70
N ALA A 26 -33.02 -3.80 -22.76
CA ALA A 26 -34.15 -4.34 -22.00
C ALA A 26 -34.47 -5.71 -22.68
N GLU A 27 -35.08 -6.64 -21.92
CA GLU A 27 -35.88 -7.83 -22.31
C GLU A 27 -35.72 -8.44 -23.72
N ASP A 28 -35.27 -9.69 -23.81
CA ASP A 28 -36.12 -10.84 -24.19
C ASP A 28 -35.33 -12.15 -24.20
N GLY A 29 -36.03 -13.24 -23.87
CA GLY A 29 -35.46 -14.57 -23.66
C GLY A 29 -35.07 -15.34 -24.93
N ALA A 30 -34.19 -16.31 -24.75
CA ALA A 30 -34.13 -17.51 -25.57
C ALA A 30 -33.49 -18.65 -24.77
N ASP A 31 -34.32 -19.65 -24.51
CA ASP A 31 -34.01 -21.02 -24.11
C ASP A 31 -33.21 -21.73 -25.22
N PHE A 32 -32.10 -22.39 -24.85
CA PHE A 32 -31.56 -23.53 -25.59
C PHE A 32 -30.89 -24.51 -24.62
N GLY A 33 -31.65 -25.55 -24.26
CA GLY A 33 -31.35 -26.92 -24.71
C GLY A 33 -30.13 -27.62 -24.13
N ALA A 34 -30.41 -28.56 -23.24
CA ALA A 34 -29.49 -29.58 -22.73
C ALA A 34 -28.93 -30.49 -23.83
N GLU A 35 -27.64 -30.81 -23.73
CA GLU A 35 -27.10 -32.07 -24.24
C GLU A 35 -26.27 -32.75 -23.12
N ASP A 36 -26.71 -33.97 -22.83
CA ASP A 36 -26.17 -34.95 -21.89
C ASP A 36 -24.92 -35.60 -22.48
N SER A 37 -23.85 -35.75 -21.69
CA SER A 37 -22.67 -36.56 -22.05
C SER A 37 -21.87 -36.97 -20.81
N ALA A 38 -22.16 -38.19 -20.37
CA ALA A 38 -21.27 -39.18 -19.76
C ALA A 38 -20.52 -38.82 -18.45
N ALA A 39 -20.94 -39.52 -17.40
CA ALA A 39 -20.19 -39.68 -16.15
C ALA A 39 -18.84 -40.38 -16.40
N ASP A 40 -17.75 -39.73 -15.96
CA ASP A 40 -16.44 -40.35 -15.81
C ASP A 40 -16.23 -40.71 -14.34
N GLU A 41 -15.90 -41.97 -14.09
CA GLU A 41 -15.58 -42.56 -12.79
C GLU A 41 -14.25 -41.98 -12.26
N PRO A 42 -14.11 -41.66 -10.96
CA PRO A 42 -12.83 -41.18 -10.44
C PRO A 42 -11.79 -42.31 -10.37
N ALA A 43 -10.60 -42.05 -10.91
CA ALA A 43 -9.45 -42.94 -10.79
C ALA A 43 -9.03 -43.17 -9.32
N PRO A 44 -8.51 -44.37 -8.96
CA PRO A 44 -8.11 -44.68 -7.59
C PRO A 44 -6.84 -43.90 -7.18
N ALA A 45 -6.81 -43.50 -5.90
CA ALA A 45 -5.70 -42.76 -5.30
C ALA A 45 -4.37 -43.56 -5.31
N PRO A 46 -3.21 -42.89 -5.47
CA PRO A 46 -1.90 -43.51 -5.30
C PRO A 46 -1.69 -44.00 -3.85
N PRO A 47 -0.92 -45.08 -3.62
CA PRO A 47 -0.63 -45.57 -2.27
C PRO A 47 0.20 -44.58 -1.45
N ALA A 48 -0.08 -44.52 -0.16
CA ALA A 48 0.57 -43.65 0.81
C ALA A 48 2.10 -43.87 0.84
N GLN A 49 2.83 -42.76 0.78
CA GLN A 49 4.29 -42.73 0.92
C GLN A 49 4.65 -42.87 2.42
N PRO A 50 5.64 -43.71 2.79
CA PRO A 50 6.01 -43.90 4.19
C PRO A 50 6.60 -42.61 4.79
N GLU A 51 6.27 -42.40 6.07
CA GLU A 51 6.65 -41.27 6.90
C GLU A 51 8.19 -41.10 6.99
N PRO A 52 8.74 -39.88 6.81
CA PRO A 52 10.18 -39.65 6.95
C PRO A 52 10.62 -39.78 8.41
N GLU A 53 11.72 -40.49 8.65
CA GLU A 53 12.35 -40.62 9.97
C GLU A 53 12.71 -39.25 10.59
N PRO A 54 12.66 -39.13 11.93
CA PRO A 54 13.04 -37.90 12.61
C PRO A 54 14.54 -37.61 12.45
N ALA A 55 14.86 -36.33 12.21
CA ALA A 55 16.23 -35.85 12.07
C ALA A 55 17.03 -36.03 13.38
N PRO A 56 18.34 -36.35 13.31
CA PRO A 56 19.19 -36.45 14.50
C PRO A 56 19.49 -35.08 15.10
N GLU A 57 19.59 -35.06 16.44
CA GLU A 57 19.88 -33.89 17.26
C GLU A 57 21.27 -33.29 16.94
N PRO A 58 21.45 -31.95 16.92
CA PRO A 58 22.75 -31.35 16.59
C PRO A 58 23.79 -31.63 17.67
N ALA A 59 24.92 -32.23 17.28
CA ALA A 59 26.08 -32.40 18.14
C ALA A 59 26.76 -31.04 18.44
N ALA A 60 27.17 -30.85 19.69
CA ALA A 60 27.92 -29.68 20.14
C ALA A 60 29.24 -29.49 19.37
N ALA A 61 29.49 -28.27 18.87
CA ALA A 61 30.72 -27.93 18.18
C ALA A 61 31.89 -27.71 19.18
N PRO A 62 33.12 -28.13 18.83
CA PRO A 62 34.30 -27.99 19.68
C PRO A 62 34.85 -26.56 19.67
N ALA A 63 35.36 -26.12 20.83
CA ALA A 63 36.14 -24.90 20.96
C ALA A 63 37.52 -25.05 20.31
N ALA A 64 37.89 -24.10 19.44
CA ALA A 64 39.29 -23.90 19.04
C ALA A 64 39.58 -22.42 18.77
N SER A 65 40.52 -21.92 19.57
CA SER A 65 41.24 -20.66 19.51
C SER A 65 42.16 -20.56 18.29
N GLY A 66 42.31 -19.35 17.74
CA GLY A 66 43.42 -19.00 16.84
C GLY A 66 43.20 -17.65 16.15
N GLY A 67 43.79 -16.59 16.70
CA GLY A 67 43.73 -15.25 16.13
C GLY A 67 44.76 -15.02 15.01
N VAL A 68 44.49 -14.03 14.15
CA VAL A 68 45.50 -13.26 13.39
C VAL A 68 44.99 -11.82 13.21
N ASP A 69 45.89 -10.88 13.46
CA ASP A 69 45.76 -9.43 13.57
C ASP A 69 45.31 -8.67 12.30
N LEU A 70 44.53 -7.60 12.50
CA LEU A 70 44.26 -6.54 11.52
C LEU A 70 45.28 -5.40 11.71
N ASN A 71 46.23 -5.26 10.78
CA ASN A 71 47.17 -4.15 10.74
C ASN A 71 46.66 -3.03 9.82
N LEU A 72 46.39 -1.86 10.40
CA LEU A 72 46.04 -0.59 9.73
C LEU A 72 47.31 0.24 9.46
N ASN A 73 47.79 0.27 8.22
CA ASN A 73 48.32 1.46 7.52
C ASN A 73 49.02 1.07 6.21
N THR A 74 48.70 1.73 5.11
CA THR A 74 49.67 2.48 4.27
C THR A 74 49.01 3.10 3.02
N THR A 75 49.01 4.44 3.01
CA THR A 75 49.30 5.38 1.89
C THR A 75 48.73 5.16 0.48
N ALA A 76 48.01 6.20 0.03
CA ALA A 76 47.63 6.51 -1.36
C ALA A 76 48.82 6.60 -2.35
N PRO A 77 48.51 6.59 -3.65
CA PRO A 77 48.90 7.75 -4.46
C PRO A 77 47.73 8.32 -5.30
N ALA A 78 47.78 9.63 -5.49
CA ALA A 78 46.86 10.43 -6.28
C ALA A 78 47.12 10.28 -7.79
N ALA A 79 46.04 10.28 -8.58
CA ALA A 79 46.02 10.81 -9.94
C ALA A 79 44.61 11.34 -10.24
N SER A 80 44.57 12.63 -10.53
CA SER A 80 43.43 13.50 -10.83
C SER A 80 42.83 13.24 -12.21
N VAL A 81 41.50 13.13 -12.28
CA VAL A 81 40.68 13.60 -13.41
C VAL A 81 39.49 14.33 -12.80
N GLU A 82 39.45 15.66 -12.98
CA GLU A 82 38.32 16.51 -12.63
C GLU A 82 37.15 16.21 -13.57
N THR A 83 36.07 15.64 -13.03
CA THR A 83 34.73 15.78 -13.61
C THR A 83 33.87 16.51 -12.58
N THR A 84 33.53 17.76 -12.91
CA THR A 84 32.65 18.63 -12.12
C THR A 84 31.27 17.97 -12.02
N SER A 85 31.06 17.23 -10.95
CA SER A 85 29.74 16.76 -10.52
C SER A 85 29.11 17.88 -9.70
N PRO A 86 27.82 18.23 -9.89
CA PRO A 86 27.15 19.18 -9.01
C PRO A 86 27.22 18.68 -7.56
N PRO A 87 27.30 19.59 -6.57
CA PRO A 87 27.53 19.23 -5.18
C PRO A 87 26.44 18.28 -4.67
N PRO A 88 26.78 17.26 -3.86
CA PRO A 88 25.79 16.36 -3.30
C PRO A 88 24.83 17.17 -2.44
N ALA A 89 23.53 17.08 -2.75
CA ALA A 89 22.48 17.62 -1.90
C ALA A 89 22.68 17.09 -0.48
N ALA A 90 22.69 17.99 0.51
CA ALA A 90 22.93 17.66 1.90
C ALA A 90 22.04 16.49 2.35
N GLU A 91 22.66 15.35 2.65
CA GLU A 91 21.99 14.16 3.18
C GLU A 91 21.32 14.51 4.51
N ARG A 92 19.99 14.43 4.52
CA ARG A 92 19.15 14.62 5.69
C ARG A 92 18.56 13.28 6.11
N PRO A 93 18.09 13.13 7.38
CA PRO A 93 17.55 11.86 7.84
C PRO A 93 16.32 11.52 6.99
N PRO A 94 16.35 10.41 6.23
CA PRO A 94 15.28 10.09 5.31
C PRO A 94 14.06 9.61 6.09
N ALA A 95 12.87 10.07 5.71
CA ALA A 95 11.71 9.20 5.83
C ALA A 95 11.90 8.02 4.84
N PRO A 96 11.33 6.84 5.10
CA PRO A 96 11.59 5.65 4.30
C PRO A 96 11.34 5.91 2.81
N ARG A 97 12.39 5.86 2.02
CA ARG A 97 12.36 5.98 0.56
C ARG A 97 12.82 4.65 0.01
N THR A 98 12.03 4.06 -0.88
CA THR A 98 12.50 2.97 -1.72
C THR A 98 13.52 3.57 -2.71
N VAL A 99 14.79 3.65 -2.33
CA VAL A 99 15.87 4.01 -3.26
C VAL A 99 16.58 2.72 -3.63
N GLY A 100 16.37 2.26 -4.87
CA GLY A 100 17.25 1.26 -5.48
C GLY A 100 18.68 1.79 -5.44
N GLY A 101 19.67 0.92 -5.21
CA GLY A 101 21.06 1.33 -5.01
C GLY A 101 21.62 2.19 -6.16
N PRO A 102 22.80 2.81 -5.95
CA PRO A 102 23.39 3.77 -6.88
C PRO A 102 23.52 3.20 -8.30
N ASP A 103 23.54 4.10 -9.29
CA ASP A 103 23.76 3.75 -10.70
C ASP A 103 25.13 3.06 -10.83
N THR A 104 25.06 1.76 -11.11
CA THR A 104 26.21 0.88 -11.24
C THR A 104 26.64 0.96 -12.70
N GLY A 105 27.88 1.34 -13.00
CA GLY A 105 28.32 1.73 -14.35
C GLY A 105 28.18 0.67 -15.46
N GLY A 106 29.15 0.60 -16.38
CA GLY A 106 29.13 -0.40 -17.46
C GLY A 106 29.30 -1.85 -16.97
N ALA A 107 29.74 -2.06 -15.73
CA ALA A 107 29.96 -3.37 -15.12
C ALA A 107 28.75 -3.77 -14.24
N TRP A 108 28.58 -5.07 -14.01
CA TRP A 108 27.64 -5.55 -13.00
C TRP A 108 28.19 -5.27 -11.61
N GLU A 109 27.48 -4.47 -10.82
CA GLU A 109 27.89 -4.12 -9.46
C GLU A 109 26.76 -4.42 -8.47
N PHE A 110 27.17 -4.62 -7.21
CA PHE A 110 26.27 -4.83 -6.08
C PHE A 110 26.22 -3.57 -5.23
N GLY A 111 25.01 -3.11 -4.94
CA GLY A 111 24.73 -1.99 -4.05
C GLY A 111 23.84 -2.43 -2.88
N TYR A 112 23.98 -1.72 -1.77
CA TYR A 112 23.02 -1.80 -0.67
C TYR A 112 22.71 -0.40 -0.15
N SER A 113 21.48 -0.21 0.30
CA SER A 113 21.02 1.01 0.96
C SER A 113 20.00 0.63 2.03
N GLY A 114 19.71 1.52 2.96
CA GLY A 114 18.73 1.22 4.01
C GLY A 114 18.54 2.37 4.97
N TYR A 115 17.52 2.21 5.80
CA TYR A 115 17.18 3.17 6.84
C TYR A 115 16.64 2.42 8.05
N PHE A 116 17.00 2.88 9.24
CA PHE A 116 16.34 2.41 10.46
C PHE A 116 16.07 3.58 11.40
N ARG A 117 14.99 3.46 12.15
CA ARG A 117 14.67 4.28 13.31
C ARG A 117 14.33 3.36 14.47
N ALA A 118 14.97 3.58 15.61
CA ALA A 118 14.78 2.81 16.84
C ALA A 118 14.56 3.77 18.02
N PRO A 119 13.47 4.56 18.03
CA PRO A 119 13.24 5.52 19.08
C PRO A 119 12.93 4.80 20.40
N MET A 120 13.54 5.27 21.49
CA MET A 120 13.07 4.91 22.83
C MET A 120 11.82 5.72 23.13
N ARG A 121 10.67 5.05 23.28
CA ARG A 121 9.38 5.68 23.57
C ARG A 121 8.95 5.35 24.99
N VAL A 122 8.88 6.37 25.86
CA VAL A 122 8.52 6.20 27.28
C VAL A 122 7.44 7.21 27.65
N GLY A 123 6.28 6.69 28.05
CA GLY A 123 5.21 7.44 28.70
C GLY A 123 5.38 7.39 30.22
N LEU A 124 5.33 8.57 30.86
CA LEU A 124 5.35 8.72 32.31
C LEU A 124 3.94 9.08 32.78
N GLY A 125 3.43 8.36 33.77
CA GLY A 125 2.10 8.59 34.32
C GLY A 125 2.05 8.46 35.84
N ALA A 126 0.84 8.60 36.37
CA ALA A 126 0.54 8.35 37.77
C ALA A 126 -0.68 7.42 37.89
N ARG A 127 -0.76 6.67 38.98
CA ARG A 127 -1.92 5.84 39.30
C ARG A 127 -2.92 6.66 40.12
N ASP A 128 -4.19 6.65 39.73
CA ASP A 128 -5.27 7.27 40.50
C ASP A 128 -5.58 6.50 41.79
N VAL A 129 -5.48 5.17 41.72
CA VAL A 129 -5.55 4.27 42.88
C VAL A 129 -4.22 3.55 42.97
N VAL A 130 -3.52 3.70 44.10
CA VAL A 130 -2.23 3.06 44.34
C VAL A 130 -2.47 1.81 45.17
N PRO A 131 -2.40 0.59 44.60
CA PRO A 131 -2.51 -0.64 45.38
C PRO A 131 -1.40 -0.70 46.43
N GLU A 132 -1.68 -1.34 47.55
CA GLU A 132 -0.68 -1.56 48.60
C GLU A 132 0.56 -2.28 48.01
N GLY A 133 1.76 -1.78 48.31
CA GLY A 133 3.02 -2.27 47.76
C GLY A 133 3.39 -1.74 46.36
N SER A 134 2.57 -0.90 45.74
CA SER A 134 2.86 -0.28 44.44
C SER A 134 3.35 1.16 44.55
N GLY A 135 4.21 1.60 43.61
CA GLY A 135 4.57 3.02 43.47
C GLY A 135 3.43 3.87 42.87
N SER A 136 3.42 5.17 43.16
CA SER A 136 2.42 6.11 42.59
C SER A 136 2.65 6.42 41.11
N SER A 137 3.90 6.31 40.63
CA SER A 137 4.25 6.60 39.24
C SER A 137 4.19 5.35 38.36
N THR A 138 3.84 5.53 37.09
CA THR A 138 3.87 4.48 36.05
C THR A 138 4.81 4.86 34.92
N MET A 139 5.44 3.85 34.33
CA MET A 139 6.17 3.96 33.06
C MET A 139 5.57 2.94 32.10
N HIS A 140 5.27 3.35 30.87
CA HIS A 140 4.60 2.52 29.86
C HIS A 140 4.96 3.00 28.45
N SER A 141 4.57 2.24 27.42
CA SER A 141 4.62 2.76 26.05
C SER A 141 3.64 3.94 25.93
N PRO A 142 4.05 5.09 25.38
CA PRO A 142 3.19 6.27 25.33
C PRO A 142 1.95 6.02 24.45
N VAL A 143 0.79 6.47 24.93
CA VAL A 143 -0.44 6.52 24.13
C VAL A 143 -0.53 7.90 23.50
N ILE A 144 -0.25 7.97 22.20
CA ILE A 144 -0.23 9.23 21.46
C ILE A 144 -1.43 9.22 20.50
N PRO A 145 -2.34 10.21 20.61
CA PRO A 145 -3.34 10.44 19.58
C PRO A 145 -2.60 10.73 18.28
N ASP A 146 -2.97 10.09 17.16
CA ASP A 146 -2.27 10.10 15.85
C ASP A 146 -1.15 9.06 15.62
N ASP A 147 -0.85 8.17 16.56
CA ASP A 147 0.27 7.21 16.40
C ASP A 147 -0.04 5.98 15.51
N GLN A 148 -1.29 5.80 15.10
CA GLN A 148 -1.68 4.64 14.29
C GLN A 148 -1.62 4.97 12.80
N TYR A 149 -0.68 4.37 12.07
CA TYR A 149 -0.38 4.65 10.66
C TYR A 149 -1.59 4.64 9.73
N LEU A 150 -2.54 3.73 9.98
CA LEU A 150 -3.71 3.58 9.11
C LEU A 150 -4.89 4.45 9.54
N SER A 151 -4.75 5.25 10.60
CA SER A 151 -5.76 6.21 11.02
C SER A 151 -5.70 7.46 10.17
N TRP A 152 -6.86 8.05 9.86
CA TRP A 152 -6.95 9.37 9.24
C TRP A 152 -6.33 10.49 10.09
N GLN A 153 -6.15 10.26 11.39
CA GLN A 153 -5.51 11.19 12.31
C GLN A 153 -3.98 11.18 12.22
N ASN A 154 -3.39 10.17 11.57
CA ASN A 154 -1.95 9.92 11.64
C ASN A 154 -1.11 11.12 11.22
N THR A 155 -0.03 11.35 11.95
CA THR A 155 1.00 12.32 11.58
C THR A 155 2.40 11.74 11.75
N ALA A 156 3.37 12.38 11.11
CA ALA A 156 4.78 12.00 11.18
C ALA A 156 5.49 12.44 12.48
N HIS A 157 4.79 13.06 13.44
CA HIS A 157 5.42 13.66 14.64
C HIS A 157 5.97 12.65 15.62
N ASN A 158 5.36 11.46 15.74
CA ASN A 158 5.77 10.45 16.71
C ASN A 158 5.98 9.08 16.08
N ARG A 159 6.88 9.02 15.11
CA ARG A 159 7.19 7.80 14.35
C ARG A 159 7.65 6.64 15.25
N ARG A 160 7.02 5.48 15.05
CA ARG A 160 7.42 4.20 15.63
C ARG A 160 8.69 3.66 15.01
N GLU A 161 9.28 2.64 15.61
CA GLU A 161 10.40 1.90 15.02
C GLU A 161 10.10 1.41 13.59
N TRP A 162 11.13 1.41 12.74
CA TRP A 162 11.08 0.95 11.36
C TRP A 162 12.49 0.57 10.93
N ALA A 163 12.61 -0.47 10.13
CA ALA A 163 13.85 -0.84 9.47
C ALA A 163 13.57 -1.30 8.03
N GLU A 164 14.40 -0.83 7.12
CA GLU A 164 14.40 -1.24 5.72
C GLU A 164 15.81 -1.38 5.19
N MET A 165 16.02 -2.38 4.35
CA MET A 165 17.26 -2.62 3.63
C MET A 165 16.92 -2.99 2.20
N PHE A 166 17.63 -2.39 1.25
CA PHE A 166 17.55 -2.67 -0.17
C PHE A 166 18.88 -3.22 -0.66
N PHE A 167 18.80 -4.26 -1.48
CA PHE A 167 19.93 -4.89 -2.13
C PHE A 167 19.70 -4.81 -3.63
N SER A 168 20.68 -4.31 -4.37
CA SER A 168 20.60 -4.15 -5.81
C SER A 168 21.79 -4.81 -6.50
N VAL A 169 21.55 -5.50 -7.61
CA VAL A 169 22.58 -6.00 -8.51
C VAL A 169 22.23 -5.55 -9.91
N GLY A 170 23.09 -4.78 -10.56
CA GLY A 170 22.75 -4.21 -11.86
C GLY A 170 23.94 -3.64 -12.61
N ASN A 171 23.62 -3.07 -13.77
CA ASN A 171 24.45 -2.17 -14.54
C ASN A 171 23.58 -1.00 -15.03
N GLY A 172 24.13 -0.08 -15.83
CA GLY A 172 23.40 1.08 -16.34
C GLY A 172 22.18 0.78 -17.25
N ILE A 173 21.90 -0.48 -17.59
CA ILE A 173 20.73 -0.88 -18.40
C ILE A 173 19.69 -1.62 -17.56
N ALA A 174 20.11 -2.53 -16.70
CA ALA A 174 19.20 -3.39 -15.95
C ALA A 174 19.69 -3.60 -14.52
N SER A 175 18.74 -3.62 -13.57
CA SER A 175 19.01 -3.95 -12.18
C SER A 175 17.95 -4.87 -11.59
N GLY A 176 18.38 -5.83 -10.79
CA GLY A 176 17.54 -6.62 -9.90
C GLY A 176 17.62 -6.05 -8.50
N ASN A 177 16.47 -5.87 -7.85
CA ASN A 177 16.35 -5.24 -6.55
C ASN A 177 15.54 -6.14 -5.59
N LEU A 178 15.93 -6.15 -4.32
CA LEU A 178 15.26 -6.87 -3.25
C LEU A 178 15.21 -6.02 -1.99
N ALA A 179 14.07 -6.04 -1.29
CA ALA A 179 13.88 -5.30 -0.04
C ALA A 179 13.52 -6.20 1.14
N ILE A 180 14.19 -5.97 2.27
CA ILE A 180 13.83 -6.51 3.59
C ILE A 180 13.30 -5.36 4.43
N GLN A 181 12.09 -5.51 4.97
CA GLN A 181 11.40 -4.44 5.70
C GLN A 181 10.68 -4.97 6.93
N GLY A 182 10.52 -4.11 7.91
CA GLY A 182 9.70 -4.39 9.08
C GLY A 182 9.62 -3.21 10.04
N PHE A 183 8.71 -3.33 10.98
CA PHE A 183 8.62 -2.49 12.16
C PHE A 183 8.61 -3.40 13.40
N GLN A 184 8.60 -2.81 14.59
CA GLN A 184 8.59 -3.51 15.87
C GLN A 184 9.77 -4.49 16.05
N PHE A 185 10.91 -3.99 16.51
CA PHE A 185 12.07 -4.85 16.79
C PHE A 185 11.74 -5.92 17.84
N THR A 186 11.78 -7.19 17.42
CA THR A 186 11.29 -8.35 18.19
C THR A 186 11.93 -8.50 19.56
N ASP A 187 13.25 -8.32 19.69
CA ASP A 187 13.97 -8.55 20.94
C ASP A 187 13.58 -7.57 22.05
N ALA A 188 13.37 -6.30 21.68
CA ALA A 188 12.90 -5.25 22.59
C ALA A 188 11.38 -5.29 22.83
N SER A 189 10.66 -6.23 22.21
CA SER A 189 9.20 -6.30 22.17
C SER A 189 8.71 -7.75 22.28
N TRP A 190 7.64 -8.11 21.57
CA TRP A 190 7.18 -9.49 21.39
C TRP A 190 7.32 -9.92 19.93
N ALA A 191 7.34 -11.24 19.69
CA ALA A 191 7.34 -11.79 18.34
C ALA A 191 5.99 -11.52 17.65
N ASN A 192 6.02 -10.68 16.62
CA ASN A 192 4.86 -10.34 15.81
C ASN A 192 5.18 -10.58 14.33
N THR A 193 4.64 -11.64 13.74
CA THR A 193 4.86 -11.99 12.34
C THR A 193 4.24 -10.98 11.37
N GLU A 194 3.28 -10.17 11.80
CA GLU A 194 2.66 -9.13 10.97
C GLU A 194 3.52 -7.86 10.91
N ALA A 195 4.45 -7.67 11.84
CA ALA A 195 5.37 -6.54 11.86
C ALA A 195 6.68 -6.80 11.08
N LEU A 196 6.99 -8.08 10.85
CA LEU A 196 8.18 -8.54 10.16
C LEU A 196 7.83 -8.98 8.73
N PHE A 197 7.95 -8.08 7.76
CA PHE A 197 7.55 -8.40 6.39
C PHE A 197 8.50 -9.38 5.69
N GLY A 198 9.73 -9.53 6.19
CA GLY A 198 10.77 -10.32 5.53
C GLY A 198 11.11 -9.74 4.17
N ILE A 199 11.22 -10.60 3.15
CA ILE A 199 11.37 -10.17 1.75
C ILE A 199 10.00 -9.64 1.27
N SER A 200 9.86 -8.32 1.30
CA SER A 200 8.59 -7.63 1.06
C SER A 200 8.45 -7.11 -0.37
N GLN A 201 9.58 -6.76 -1.00
CA GLN A 201 9.63 -6.30 -2.38
C GLN A 201 10.77 -6.98 -3.12
N GLY A 202 10.58 -7.15 -4.43
CA GLY A 202 11.55 -7.71 -5.33
C GLY A 202 11.14 -7.43 -6.77
N TRP A 203 11.99 -6.74 -7.53
CA TRP A 203 11.69 -6.32 -8.89
C TRP A 203 12.93 -6.24 -9.77
N VAL A 204 12.70 -6.33 -11.07
CA VAL A 204 13.67 -5.99 -12.10
C VAL A 204 13.31 -4.64 -12.67
N GLU A 205 14.31 -3.81 -12.90
CA GLU A 205 14.21 -2.49 -13.50
C GLU A 205 15.08 -2.42 -14.75
N ILE A 206 14.53 -1.83 -15.81
CA ILE A 206 15.21 -1.63 -17.09
C ILE A 206 15.19 -0.13 -17.39
N ASN A 207 16.39 0.44 -17.49
CA ASN A 207 16.65 1.79 -17.97
C ASN A 207 17.24 1.66 -19.37
N HIS A 208 16.40 1.76 -20.40
CA HIS A 208 16.88 1.57 -21.77
C HIS A 208 16.96 2.90 -22.49
N ASP A 209 18.14 3.20 -23.04
CA ASP A 209 18.28 4.25 -24.03
C ASP A 209 17.68 3.75 -25.36
N LEU A 210 16.52 4.30 -25.73
CA LEU A 210 15.82 3.98 -26.97
C LEU A 210 16.56 4.51 -28.23
N GLY A 211 17.73 5.13 -28.06
CA GLY A 211 18.54 5.72 -29.12
C GLY A 211 18.10 7.14 -29.50
N PHE A 212 17.30 7.78 -28.64
CA PHE A 212 16.81 9.14 -28.82
C PHE A 212 17.33 10.01 -27.67
N GLU A 213 18.10 11.06 -27.98
CA GLU A 213 18.74 11.94 -26.99
C GLU A 213 17.74 12.65 -26.06
N ASN A 214 16.46 12.73 -26.44
CA ASN A 214 15.42 13.45 -25.73
C ASN A 214 14.31 12.56 -25.15
N ILE A 215 14.50 11.23 -25.16
CA ILE A 215 13.52 10.29 -24.60
C ILE A 215 14.21 9.41 -23.57
N ARG A 216 13.67 9.40 -22.35
CA ARG A 216 14.09 8.51 -21.27
C ARG A 216 13.02 7.46 -21.05
N PHE A 217 13.41 6.19 -21.03
CA PHE A 217 12.51 5.07 -20.83
C PHE A 217 12.92 4.24 -19.61
N ASN A 218 11.95 3.97 -18.75
CA ASN A 218 12.08 3.11 -17.59
C ASN A 218 10.94 2.07 -17.58
N ALA A 219 11.25 0.84 -17.20
CA ALA A 219 10.25 -0.17 -16.93
C ALA A 219 10.62 -0.99 -15.69
N LYS A 220 9.62 -1.34 -14.88
CA LYS A 220 9.78 -2.18 -13.70
C LYS A 220 8.82 -3.35 -13.76
N ALA A 221 9.26 -4.52 -13.30
CA ALA A 221 8.42 -5.71 -13.18
C ALA A 221 8.75 -6.49 -11.91
N GLY A 222 7.74 -6.83 -11.11
CA GLY A 222 7.88 -7.53 -9.84
C GLY A 222 6.94 -6.99 -8.76
N SER A 223 7.31 -7.17 -7.50
CA SER A 223 6.63 -6.56 -6.34
C SER A 223 7.39 -5.31 -5.92
N PHE A 224 6.78 -4.14 -6.08
CA PHE A 224 7.36 -2.85 -5.70
C PHE A 224 6.26 -1.83 -5.39
N TRP A 225 6.65 -0.79 -4.64
CA TRP A 225 5.75 0.31 -4.29
C TRP A 225 6.02 1.54 -5.13
N SER A 226 5.14 1.82 -6.09
CA SER A 226 5.05 3.16 -6.69
C SER A 226 4.22 4.06 -5.79
N ARG A 227 4.61 5.33 -5.70
CA ARG A 227 4.09 6.29 -4.71
C ARG A 227 3.77 7.61 -5.40
N TYR A 228 2.55 8.11 -5.21
CA TYR A 228 2.06 9.31 -5.90
C TYR A 228 1.34 10.26 -4.94
N GLY A 229 1.53 11.57 -5.16
CA GLY A 229 0.90 12.61 -4.33
C GLY A 229 1.52 12.72 -2.94
N MET A 230 2.85 12.61 -2.85
CA MET A 230 3.62 12.83 -1.63
C MET A 230 3.75 14.33 -1.38
N ALA A 231 3.43 14.82 -0.18
CA ALA A 231 3.46 16.25 0.09
C ALA A 231 4.83 16.79 0.50
N GLY A 232 5.74 15.94 0.97
CA GLY A 232 7.09 16.33 1.32
C GLY A 232 7.97 16.45 0.07
N ARG A 233 8.97 17.34 0.12
CA ARG A 233 10.00 17.43 -0.94
C ARG A 233 10.72 16.11 -1.09
N TYR A 234 10.99 15.48 0.07
CA TYR A 234 11.72 14.24 0.13
C TYR A 234 10.99 13.07 0.80
N ASP A 235 9.72 13.21 1.15
CA ASP A 235 9.00 12.15 1.85
C ASP A 235 7.50 12.24 1.58
N ALA A 236 6.73 11.35 2.19
CA ALA A 236 5.27 11.35 2.07
C ALA A 236 4.59 12.60 2.69
N GLY A 237 5.36 13.51 3.30
CA GLY A 237 4.87 14.71 3.96
C GLY A 237 4.55 14.49 5.43
N GLU A 238 3.98 15.50 6.06
CA GLU A 238 3.72 15.50 7.52
C GLU A 238 2.57 14.58 7.93
N TYR A 239 1.67 14.26 7.01
CA TYR A 239 0.68 13.20 7.23
C TYR A 239 1.25 11.80 6.98
N ASP A 240 2.43 11.65 6.36
CA ASP A 240 3.02 10.34 6.00
C ASP A 240 2.11 9.48 5.11
N THR A 241 1.46 10.13 4.12
CA THR A 241 0.42 9.52 3.29
C THR A 241 0.55 9.88 1.81
N PHE A 242 -0.28 9.26 0.99
CA PHE A 242 -0.28 9.42 -0.46
C PHE A 242 -1.63 9.95 -0.93
N LEU A 243 -1.64 11.16 -1.50
CA LEU A 243 -2.87 11.80 -1.96
C LEU A 243 -3.54 10.98 -3.09
N PHE A 244 -2.77 10.40 -4.00
CA PHE A 244 -3.34 9.56 -5.07
C PHE A 244 -3.18 8.07 -4.77
N GLY A 245 -2.00 7.69 -4.26
CA GLY A 245 -1.84 6.41 -3.61
C GLY A 245 -0.45 5.80 -3.68
N ARG A 246 -0.29 4.71 -2.93
CA ARG A 246 0.86 3.79 -3.00
C ARG A 246 0.39 2.41 -3.46
N THR A 247 1.13 1.81 -4.38
CA THR A 247 0.78 0.49 -4.93
C THR A 247 1.30 -0.62 -4.03
N HIS A 248 0.49 -1.65 -3.79
CA HIS A 248 0.90 -2.91 -3.13
C HIS A 248 0.52 -4.08 -4.01
N VAL A 249 1.23 -4.21 -5.13
CA VAL A 249 0.93 -5.19 -6.16
C VAL A 249 2.19 -5.88 -6.65
N MET A 250 2.01 -7.10 -7.13
CA MET A 250 2.94 -7.71 -8.08
C MET A 250 2.48 -7.35 -9.48
N GLY A 251 3.34 -6.73 -10.28
CA GLY A 251 2.93 -6.18 -11.56
C GLY A 251 4.08 -5.57 -12.34
N ALA A 252 3.74 -4.64 -13.23
CA ALA A 252 4.70 -3.90 -14.02
C ALA A 252 4.29 -2.43 -14.18
N THR A 253 5.28 -1.57 -14.31
CA THR A 253 5.12 -0.17 -14.72
C THR A 253 6.04 0.15 -15.87
N SER A 254 5.64 1.10 -16.70
CA SER A 254 6.50 1.71 -17.70
C SER A 254 6.34 3.23 -17.68
N ARG A 255 7.46 3.93 -17.82
CA ARG A 255 7.53 5.38 -17.83
C ARG A 255 8.34 5.85 -19.03
N VAL A 256 7.83 6.89 -19.68
CA VAL A 256 8.50 7.60 -20.76
C VAL A 256 8.53 9.07 -20.41
N ASP A 257 9.71 9.66 -20.32
CA ASP A 257 9.89 11.10 -20.21
C ASP A 257 10.44 11.64 -21.54
N ILE A 258 9.85 12.72 -22.02
CA ILE A 258 10.24 13.42 -23.25
C ILE A 258 10.75 14.78 -22.84
N ASP A 259 12.04 15.00 -23.03
CA ASP A 259 12.70 16.27 -22.75
C ASP A 259 12.56 17.20 -23.98
N MET A 260 12.10 18.42 -23.72
CA MET A 260 12.02 19.54 -24.65
C MET A 260 13.03 20.60 -24.21
N GLU A 261 13.23 21.69 -24.96
CA GLU A 261 14.31 22.66 -24.68
C GLU A 261 14.33 23.18 -23.23
N GLU A 262 13.15 23.50 -22.65
CA GLU A 262 13.03 24.03 -21.29
C GLU A 262 12.07 23.21 -20.40
N SER A 263 11.40 22.20 -20.96
CA SER A 263 10.33 21.48 -20.27
C SER A 263 10.39 19.98 -20.48
N THR A 264 9.92 19.20 -19.53
CA THR A 264 9.79 17.74 -19.65
C THR A 264 8.33 17.33 -19.52
N ILE A 265 7.88 16.39 -20.36
CA ILE A 265 6.60 15.71 -20.21
C ILE A 265 6.82 14.21 -19.99
N GLY A 266 6.24 13.69 -18.92
CA GLY A 266 6.32 12.29 -18.53
C GLY A 266 4.97 11.59 -18.63
N PHE A 267 4.99 10.34 -19.06
CA PHE A 267 3.84 9.44 -19.04
C PHE A 267 4.22 8.16 -18.33
N GLU A 268 3.40 7.73 -17.38
CA GLU A 268 3.59 6.46 -16.69
C GLU A 268 2.30 5.66 -16.71
N VAL A 269 2.41 4.36 -16.94
CA VAL A 269 1.30 3.41 -16.83
C VAL A 269 1.74 2.20 -16.03
N GLY A 270 0.79 1.58 -15.34
CA GLY A 270 1.06 0.35 -14.61
C GLY A 270 -0.15 -0.53 -14.44
N TYR A 271 0.14 -1.82 -14.29
CA TYR A 271 -0.83 -2.86 -13.99
C TYR A 271 -0.26 -3.83 -12.98
N GLY A 272 -1.05 -4.24 -12.01
CA GLY A 272 -0.64 -5.27 -11.07
C GLY A 272 -1.81 -5.96 -10.40
N ILE A 273 -1.46 -7.01 -9.67
CA ILE A 273 -2.38 -7.86 -8.94
C ILE A 273 -2.02 -7.88 -7.46
N ASN A 274 -3.04 -8.01 -6.62
CA ASN A 274 -2.93 -8.17 -5.20
C ASN A 274 -3.70 -9.42 -4.75
N ARG A 275 -2.99 -10.29 -4.04
CA ARG A 275 -3.59 -11.45 -3.40
C ARG A 275 -3.96 -11.08 -1.95
N PRO A 276 -5.23 -11.23 -1.55
CA PRO A 276 -5.65 -10.90 -0.19
C PRO A 276 -5.08 -11.91 0.81
N ASN A 277 -4.98 -11.49 2.07
CA ASN A 277 -4.71 -12.40 3.18
C ASN A 277 -5.85 -13.43 3.29
N PRO A 278 -5.56 -14.74 3.35
CA PRO A 278 -6.58 -15.79 3.41
C PRO A 278 -7.30 -15.93 4.76
N GLN A 279 -6.97 -15.11 5.77
CA GLN A 279 -7.67 -15.14 7.06
C GLN A 279 -9.17 -14.88 6.92
N MET A 280 -9.98 -15.60 7.70
CA MET A 280 -11.45 -15.56 7.66
C MET A 280 -12.07 -14.21 8.02
N HIS A 281 -11.33 -13.28 8.60
CA HIS A 281 -11.83 -11.95 8.92
C HIS A 281 -11.56 -10.93 7.81
N ASN A 282 -10.88 -11.33 6.73
CA ASN A 282 -10.52 -10.44 5.64
C ASN A 282 -11.55 -10.44 4.51
N ARG A 283 -12.33 -9.35 4.39
CA ARG A 283 -13.36 -9.21 3.35
C ARG A 283 -12.78 -9.08 1.93
N ALA A 284 -11.50 -8.73 1.81
CA ALA A 284 -10.83 -8.48 0.55
C ALA A 284 -10.73 -9.73 -0.35
N ARG A 285 -10.92 -9.52 -1.65
CA ARG A 285 -10.76 -10.51 -2.71
C ARG A 285 -9.51 -10.23 -3.55
N PHE A 286 -9.17 -11.15 -4.44
CA PHE A 286 -8.15 -10.90 -5.46
C PHE A 286 -8.48 -9.60 -6.21
N THR A 287 -7.54 -8.67 -6.16
CA THR A 287 -7.75 -7.30 -6.59
C THR A 287 -6.72 -6.93 -7.64
N ASN A 288 -7.18 -6.41 -8.77
CA ASN A 288 -6.34 -5.84 -9.79
C ASN A 288 -6.19 -4.34 -9.55
N LEU A 289 -5.11 -3.76 -10.04
CA LEU A 289 -4.85 -2.33 -10.06
C LEU A 289 -4.34 -1.94 -11.44
N ALA A 290 -4.94 -0.93 -12.04
CA ALA A 290 -4.39 -0.23 -13.19
C ALA A 290 -4.23 1.25 -12.83
N HIS A 291 -3.14 1.88 -13.26
CA HIS A 291 -2.93 3.30 -13.05
C HIS A 291 -2.21 3.96 -14.22
N GLY A 292 -2.44 5.26 -14.35
CA GLY A 292 -1.84 6.11 -15.36
C GLY A 292 -1.56 7.51 -14.80
N HIS A 293 -0.42 8.07 -15.20
CA HIS A 293 0.05 9.36 -14.71
C HIS A 293 0.63 10.19 -15.86
N VAL A 294 0.42 11.49 -15.77
CA VAL A 294 1.06 12.49 -16.63
C VAL A 294 1.80 13.46 -15.73
N PHE A 295 3.06 13.71 -16.06
CA PHE A 295 3.93 14.65 -15.36
C PHE A 295 4.32 15.75 -16.34
N PHE A 296 4.27 17.00 -15.90
CA PHE A 296 4.68 18.13 -16.70
C PHE A 296 5.53 19.07 -15.87
N THR A 297 6.77 19.25 -16.30
CA THR A 297 7.78 20.10 -15.66
C THR A 297 8.09 21.24 -16.64
N PRO A 298 7.34 22.36 -16.62
CA PRO A 298 7.61 23.50 -17.50
C PRO A 298 8.89 24.26 -17.18
N SER A 299 9.42 24.11 -15.96
CA SER A 299 10.67 24.70 -15.48
C SER A 299 11.20 23.89 -14.28
N GLU A 300 12.44 24.14 -13.85
CA GLU A 300 13.02 23.44 -12.69
C GLU A 300 12.26 23.68 -11.38
N ASP A 301 11.57 24.82 -11.29
CA ASP A 301 10.84 25.27 -10.09
C ASP A 301 9.38 24.77 -10.02
N LEU A 302 8.83 24.18 -11.09
CA LEU A 302 7.41 23.83 -11.16
C LEU A 302 7.21 22.43 -11.74
N GLU A 303 6.50 21.59 -11.02
CA GLU A 303 5.99 20.30 -11.49
C GLU A 303 4.48 20.26 -11.32
N LEU A 304 3.77 19.88 -12.39
CA LEU A 304 2.33 19.66 -12.41
C LEU A 304 2.08 18.21 -12.80
N SER A 305 1.21 17.52 -12.06
CA SER A 305 0.95 16.11 -12.34
C SER A 305 -0.54 15.78 -12.29
N ALA A 306 -0.92 14.80 -13.09
CA ALA A 306 -2.28 14.28 -13.17
C ALA A 306 -2.24 12.76 -12.98
N HIS A 307 -3.17 12.25 -12.16
CA HIS A 307 -3.14 10.87 -11.72
C HIS A 307 -4.52 10.23 -11.86
N LEU A 308 -4.54 8.98 -12.31
CA LEU A 308 -5.71 8.11 -12.31
C LEU A 308 -5.30 6.70 -11.87
N MET A 309 -5.94 6.20 -10.82
CA MET A 309 -5.74 4.85 -10.29
C MET A 309 -7.09 4.16 -10.17
N HIS A 310 -7.18 2.92 -10.62
CA HIS A 310 -8.39 2.12 -10.56
C HIS A 310 -8.05 0.71 -10.07
N SER A 311 -8.57 0.37 -8.90
CA SER A 311 -8.49 -0.98 -8.35
C SER A 311 -9.87 -1.63 -8.36
N TRP A 312 -9.91 -2.93 -8.67
CA TRP A 312 -11.17 -3.68 -8.68
C TRP A 312 -10.96 -5.14 -8.28
N ALA A 313 -11.94 -5.67 -7.57
CA ALA A 313 -12.03 -7.08 -7.23
C ALA A 313 -12.85 -7.82 -8.29
N SER A 314 -12.33 -8.94 -8.80
CA SER A 314 -12.99 -9.75 -9.84
C SER A 314 -12.97 -11.25 -9.56
N GLN A 315 -12.79 -11.65 -8.30
CA GLN A 315 -12.70 -13.06 -7.93
C GLN A 315 -14.09 -13.69 -7.74
N GLU A 316 -14.33 -14.80 -8.41
CA GLU A 316 -15.58 -15.58 -8.44
C GLU A 316 -15.75 -16.49 -7.22
N VAL A 317 -15.55 -15.99 -5.99
CA VAL A 317 -15.59 -16.71 -4.68
C VAL A 317 -14.20 -17.09 -4.13
N VAL A 318 -14.06 -17.05 -2.80
CA VAL A 318 -12.91 -17.59 -2.07
C VAL A 318 -13.30 -18.99 -1.56
N PRO A 319 -12.77 -20.09 -2.13
CA PRO A 319 -13.24 -21.47 -1.88
C PRO A 319 -13.00 -22.03 -0.47
N HIS A 320 -12.37 -21.27 0.43
CA HIS A 320 -11.97 -21.71 1.77
C HIS A 320 -12.58 -20.89 2.89
N TYR A 321 -13.62 -20.10 2.62
CA TYR A 321 -14.45 -19.60 3.69
C TYR A 321 -15.32 -20.74 4.22
N PRO A 322 -15.15 -21.20 5.48
CA PRO A 322 -16.25 -21.93 6.11
C PRO A 322 -17.47 -21.01 6.04
N THR A 323 -18.60 -21.59 5.70
CA THR A 323 -19.91 -20.96 5.56
C THR A 323 -20.46 -20.49 6.92
N VAL A 324 -19.62 -19.92 7.77
CA VAL A 324 -19.90 -19.65 9.17
C VAL A 324 -19.58 -18.19 9.44
N ILE A 325 -20.64 -17.44 9.76
CA ILE A 325 -20.59 -16.01 10.08
C ILE A 325 -19.69 -15.81 11.31
N PRO A 326 -18.78 -14.82 11.33
CA PRO A 326 -18.03 -14.47 12.53
C PRO A 326 -18.99 -14.18 13.71
N GLY A 327 -18.88 -14.96 14.80
CA GLY A 327 -19.76 -14.86 15.96
C GLY A 327 -20.92 -15.87 16.00
N SER A 328 -21.06 -16.73 15.00
CA SER A 328 -21.95 -17.88 15.11
C SER A 328 -21.25 -19.02 15.86
N ASN A 329 -21.94 -19.60 16.85
CA ASN A 329 -21.43 -20.73 17.65
C ASN A 329 -21.37 -22.05 16.87
N CYS A 330 -21.42 -21.99 15.55
CA CYS A 330 -21.49 -23.15 14.67
C CYS A 330 -20.06 -23.65 14.41
N THR A 331 -19.59 -24.57 15.25
CA THR A 331 -18.37 -25.33 14.94
C THR A 331 -18.59 -26.11 13.64
N GLY A 332 -17.60 -26.08 12.75
CA GLY A 332 -17.68 -26.59 11.38
C GLY A 332 -18.37 -27.96 11.28
N TYR A 333 -19.25 -28.07 10.28
CA TYR A 333 -19.94 -29.31 9.96
C TYR A 333 -18.91 -30.35 9.47
N ASP A 334 -18.44 -31.22 10.36
CA ASP A 334 -17.61 -32.39 10.02
C ASP A 334 -18.45 -33.64 9.70
N GLY A 335 -19.77 -33.48 9.63
CA GLY A 335 -20.71 -34.58 9.42
C GLY A 335 -20.97 -35.42 10.67
N SER A 336 -20.42 -35.08 11.84
CA SER A 336 -20.83 -35.66 13.11
C SER A 336 -21.99 -34.87 13.73
N PRO A 337 -23.01 -35.56 14.30
CA PRO A 337 -24.07 -34.87 15.02
C PRO A 337 -23.53 -34.25 16.31
N ASP A 338 -23.64 -32.93 16.44
CA ASP A 338 -23.29 -32.20 17.65
C ASP A 338 -24.13 -32.71 18.84
N PRO A 339 -23.50 -33.20 19.93
CA PRO A 339 -24.19 -33.68 21.12
C PRO A 339 -24.92 -32.57 21.92
N SER A 340 -24.77 -31.30 21.57
CA SER A 340 -25.42 -30.17 22.25
C SER A 340 -26.88 -29.93 21.84
N GLY A 341 -27.38 -30.57 20.79
CA GLY A 341 -28.76 -30.43 20.34
C GLY A 341 -29.09 -29.07 19.70
N ILE A 342 -28.09 -28.22 19.43
CA ILE A 342 -28.26 -27.02 18.62
C ILE A 342 -28.31 -27.46 17.15
N GLN A 343 -29.52 -27.77 16.67
CA GLN A 343 -29.74 -27.95 15.23
C GLN A 343 -29.52 -26.60 14.54
N CYS A 344 -28.42 -26.47 13.81
CA CYS A 344 -28.30 -25.43 12.79
C CYS A 344 -29.21 -25.86 11.63
N PRO A 345 -30.26 -25.10 11.28
CA PRO A 345 -30.97 -25.33 10.03
C PRO A 345 -30.06 -24.84 8.91
N ILE A 346 -29.19 -25.71 8.39
CA ILE A 346 -28.32 -25.33 7.29
C ILE A 346 -29.08 -25.55 5.97
N ASP A 347 -30.04 -24.66 5.68
CA ASP A 347 -30.46 -24.51 4.29
C ASP A 347 -29.34 -23.80 3.55
N ARG A 348 -28.82 -24.44 2.48
CA ARG A 348 -27.70 -23.94 1.66
C ARG A 348 -27.93 -22.52 1.11
N GLU A 349 -29.18 -22.07 1.11
CA GLU A 349 -29.64 -20.75 0.68
C GLU A 349 -29.41 -19.64 1.72
N GLU A 350 -29.26 -19.96 3.01
CA GLU A 350 -28.91 -18.98 4.07
C GLU A 350 -27.39 -18.70 4.15
N LEU A 351 -26.57 -19.52 3.49
CA LEU A 351 -25.10 -19.44 3.50
C LEU A 351 -24.50 -18.60 2.36
N LEU A 352 -25.34 -18.19 1.43
CA LEU A 352 -24.99 -17.43 0.26
C LEU A 352 -25.32 -15.97 0.57
N GLY A 353 -24.34 -15.07 0.42
CA GLY A 353 -24.27 -13.69 0.93
C GLY A 353 -25.40 -12.75 0.50
N GLY A 354 -26.42 -13.28 -0.17
CA GLY A 354 -27.57 -12.56 -0.67
C GLY A 354 -27.16 -11.56 -1.74
N ARG A 355 -28.13 -11.14 -2.55
CA ARG A 355 -27.89 -10.02 -3.46
C ARG A 355 -27.47 -8.80 -2.64
N ASP A 356 -26.40 -8.12 -3.06
CA ASP A 356 -25.88 -6.90 -2.41
C ASP A 356 -25.45 -7.04 -0.94
N GLY A 357 -25.11 -8.26 -0.49
CA GLY A 357 -24.62 -8.50 0.88
C GLY A 357 -25.70 -8.63 1.94
N LEU A 358 -26.96 -8.83 1.52
CA LEU A 358 -28.12 -9.04 2.40
C LEU A 358 -27.97 -10.22 3.37
N LEU A 359 -27.00 -11.12 3.15
CA LEU A 359 -26.65 -12.23 4.05
C LEU A 359 -25.13 -12.34 4.31
N GLY A 360 -24.32 -11.36 3.89
CA GLY A 360 -22.87 -11.29 4.13
C GLY A 360 -21.99 -10.94 2.90
N VAL A 361 -20.74 -10.50 3.12
CA VAL A 361 -19.78 -10.17 2.04
C VAL A 361 -19.15 -11.39 1.35
N TYR A 362 -19.28 -12.56 2.00
CA TYR A 362 -18.49 -13.74 1.68
C TYR A 362 -19.10 -14.64 0.59
N GLY A 363 -20.34 -14.37 0.18
CA GLY A 363 -21.05 -15.14 -0.84
C GLY A 363 -20.63 -14.81 -2.29
N PRO A 364 -20.81 -15.77 -3.23
CA PRO A 364 -20.70 -15.53 -4.68
C PRO A 364 -21.54 -14.36 -5.19
N GLU A 365 -22.64 -14.08 -4.50
CA GLU A 365 -23.66 -13.12 -4.91
C GLU A 365 -23.26 -11.67 -4.58
N TYR A 366 -22.23 -11.48 -3.73
CA TYR A 366 -21.75 -10.14 -3.43
C TYR A 366 -21.04 -9.54 -4.65
N PRO A 367 -21.46 -8.33 -5.09
CA PRO A 367 -20.98 -7.73 -6.33
C PRO A 367 -19.48 -7.44 -6.28
N ASN A 368 -18.87 -7.40 -7.47
CA ASN A 368 -17.52 -6.91 -7.64
C ASN A 368 -17.37 -5.47 -7.10
N GLY A 369 -16.25 -5.23 -6.43
CA GLY A 369 -15.92 -3.95 -5.83
C GLY A 369 -14.90 -3.17 -6.66
N SER A 370 -14.91 -1.85 -6.51
CA SER A 370 -13.90 -0.98 -7.10
C SER A 370 -13.58 0.22 -6.20
N LEU A 371 -12.34 0.65 -6.24
CA LEU A 371 -11.85 1.88 -5.63
C LEU A 371 -11.02 2.63 -6.68
N SER A 372 -11.50 3.82 -7.04
CA SER A 372 -10.86 4.68 -8.04
C SER A 372 -10.43 6.00 -7.41
N VAL A 373 -9.23 6.46 -7.71
CA VAL A 373 -8.69 7.75 -7.26
C VAL A 373 -8.21 8.51 -8.48
N ALA A 374 -8.64 9.76 -8.63
CA ALA A 374 -8.22 10.64 -9.71
C ALA A 374 -7.95 12.03 -9.18
N GLY A 375 -6.94 12.72 -9.72
CA GLY A 375 -6.65 14.07 -9.25
C GLY A 375 -5.45 14.73 -9.90
N LEU A 376 -5.15 15.92 -9.38
CA LEU A 376 -4.10 16.82 -9.86
C LEU A 376 -3.31 17.35 -8.67
N ASP A 377 -2.01 17.52 -8.84
CA ASP A 377 -1.17 18.23 -7.88
C ASP A 377 -0.12 19.12 -8.56
N ALA A 378 0.42 20.01 -7.75
CA ALA A 378 1.47 20.95 -8.11
C ALA A 378 2.53 20.99 -7.02
N ARG A 379 3.79 21.07 -7.47
CA ARG A 379 4.96 21.31 -6.62
C ARG A 379 5.66 22.55 -7.14
N ILE A 380 5.89 23.50 -6.25
CA ILE A 380 6.52 24.78 -6.57
C ILE A 380 7.71 24.96 -5.65
N ASP A 381 8.92 25.06 -6.21
CA ASP A 381 10.13 25.44 -5.50
C ASP A 381 10.30 26.96 -5.61
N PHE A 382 10.31 27.65 -4.47
CA PHE A 382 10.59 29.08 -4.39
C PHE A 382 12.09 29.34 -4.10
N GLY A 383 12.95 28.35 -4.36
CA GLY A 383 14.37 28.39 -4.09
C GLY A 383 14.65 28.52 -2.60
N GLU A 384 15.24 29.65 -2.20
CA GLU A 384 15.57 29.92 -0.79
C GLU A 384 14.32 29.89 0.12
N PHE A 385 13.17 30.32 -0.40
CA PHE A 385 11.91 30.34 0.33
C PHE A 385 11.22 28.97 0.43
N GLY A 386 11.87 27.89 0.02
CA GLY A 386 11.38 26.54 0.25
C GLY A 386 10.32 26.10 -0.77
N MET A 387 9.54 25.08 -0.41
CA MET A 387 8.71 24.34 -1.37
C MET A 387 7.25 24.32 -0.93
N LEU A 388 6.33 24.53 -1.89
CA LEU A 388 4.89 24.35 -1.72
C LEU A 388 4.40 23.15 -2.53
N TYR A 389 3.71 22.25 -1.84
CA TYR A 389 2.89 21.20 -2.41
C TYR A 389 1.42 21.56 -2.24
N ALA A 390 0.63 21.38 -3.30
CA ALA A 390 -0.82 21.42 -3.23
C ALA A 390 -1.42 20.39 -4.18
N GLY A 391 -2.43 19.65 -3.72
CA GLY A 391 -3.10 18.66 -4.53
C GLY A 391 -4.57 18.47 -4.17
N TYR A 392 -5.33 17.97 -5.14
CA TYR A 392 -6.72 17.59 -5.02
C TYR A 392 -6.93 16.19 -5.57
N ALA A 393 -7.59 15.32 -4.80
CA ALA A 393 -8.01 14.00 -5.22
C ALA A 393 -9.51 13.80 -5.06
N TYR A 394 -10.10 13.13 -6.05
CA TYR A 394 -11.46 12.60 -6.00
C TYR A 394 -11.39 11.07 -5.96
N THR A 395 -11.94 10.51 -4.91
CA THR A 395 -11.99 9.08 -4.66
C THR A 395 -13.42 8.59 -4.76
N ARG A 396 -13.63 7.51 -5.50
CA ARG A 396 -14.93 6.85 -5.65
C ARG A 396 -14.80 5.38 -5.30
N ALA A 397 -15.60 4.98 -4.33
CA ALA A 397 -15.69 3.62 -3.82
C ALA A 397 -17.05 3.03 -4.21
N ARG A 398 -17.05 1.81 -4.75
CA ARG A 398 -18.26 1.03 -5.05
C ARG A 398 -18.06 -0.39 -4.56
N ASN A 399 -18.94 -0.87 -3.69
CA ASN A 399 -18.84 -2.18 -3.06
C ASN A 399 -17.44 -2.45 -2.51
N ALA A 400 -16.79 -1.42 -1.95
CA ALA A 400 -15.35 -1.43 -1.72
C ALA A 400 -14.90 -2.43 -0.64
N LEU A 401 -15.83 -2.99 0.15
CA LEU A 401 -15.54 -4.03 1.14
C LEU A 401 -14.71 -5.21 0.60
N VAL A 402 -14.88 -5.56 -0.68
CA VAL A 402 -14.17 -6.68 -1.30
C VAL A 402 -12.86 -6.26 -1.99
N VAL A 403 -12.53 -4.97 -2.01
CA VAL A 403 -11.30 -4.48 -2.64
C VAL A 403 -10.14 -4.61 -1.65
N GLY A 404 -9.14 -5.41 -2.01
CA GLY A 404 -7.94 -5.65 -1.23
C GLY A 404 -6.93 -4.51 -1.28
N HIS A 405 -5.80 -4.68 -0.58
CA HIS A 405 -4.84 -3.61 -0.32
C HIS A 405 -4.03 -3.15 -1.55
N ALA A 406 -4.42 -3.51 -2.78
CA ALA A 406 -3.67 -3.19 -3.99
C ALA A 406 -3.32 -1.69 -4.09
N LEU A 407 -4.21 -0.84 -3.60
CA LEU A 407 -4.05 0.59 -3.52
C LEU A 407 -4.14 1.05 -2.06
N GLU A 408 -3.11 1.72 -1.59
CA GLU A 408 -3.14 2.49 -0.35
C GLU A 408 -3.40 3.96 -0.67
N HIS A 409 -4.37 4.57 0.01
CA HIS A 409 -4.76 5.96 -0.22
C HIS A 409 -5.25 6.57 1.10
N ILE A 410 -4.78 7.78 1.45
CA ILE A 410 -5.17 8.51 2.67
C ILE A 410 -5.22 7.65 3.95
N HIS A 411 -4.14 6.90 4.20
CA HIS A 411 -4.00 5.96 5.32
C HIS A 411 -4.90 4.72 5.28
N SER A 412 -5.52 4.43 4.15
CA SER A 412 -6.40 3.27 4.00
C SER A 412 -5.80 2.20 3.10
N PHE A 413 -5.77 0.95 3.56
CA PHE A 413 -5.34 -0.22 2.79
C PHE A 413 -6.51 -0.82 1.99
N GLY A 414 -6.63 -0.38 0.75
CA GLY A 414 -7.69 -0.84 -0.14
C GLY A 414 -9.06 -0.36 0.32
N GLY A 415 -10.07 -1.21 0.10
CA GLY A 415 -11.44 -0.88 0.45
C GLY A 415 -11.92 -1.48 1.78
N GLY A 416 -11.60 -2.74 2.09
CA GLY A 416 -12.12 -3.45 3.27
C GLY A 416 -11.17 -4.45 3.93
N THR A 417 -9.85 -4.24 3.80
CA THR A 417 -8.83 -5.14 4.38
C THR A 417 -8.82 -5.03 5.91
N PHE A 418 -9.28 -6.04 6.66
CA PHE A 418 -9.25 -6.09 8.15
C PHE A 418 -9.73 -4.84 8.91
N ASN A 419 -10.73 -4.14 8.37
CA ASN A 419 -11.19 -2.85 8.87
C ASN A 419 -10.13 -1.71 8.81
N LEU A 420 -9.15 -1.84 7.93
CA LEU A 420 -8.08 -0.87 7.67
C LEU A 420 -8.25 -0.16 6.32
N GLY A 421 -9.36 -0.44 5.64
CA GLY A 421 -9.66 0.10 4.31
C GLY A 421 -10.38 1.43 4.38
N ILE A 422 -10.63 2.00 3.20
CA ILE A 422 -11.29 3.31 3.09
C ILE A 422 -12.73 3.28 3.61
N THR A 423 -13.34 2.08 3.59
CA THR A 423 -14.69 1.89 4.11
C THR A 423 -14.73 2.21 5.59
N ASP A 424 -13.88 1.56 6.36
CA ASP A 424 -13.87 1.67 7.83
C ASP A 424 -13.32 3.02 8.32
N GLN A 425 -12.38 3.61 7.57
CA GLN A 425 -11.78 4.89 7.97
C GLN A 425 -12.66 6.10 7.64
N TYR A 426 -13.46 6.05 6.57
CA TYR A 426 -14.16 7.23 6.05
C TYR A 426 -15.61 7.00 5.64
N LEU A 427 -15.98 5.82 5.14
CA LEU A 427 -17.31 5.59 4.54
C LEU A 427 -18.29 4.87 5.45
N GLU A 428 -17.86 4.52 6.66
CA GLU A 428 -18.64 3.81 7.65
C GLU A 428 -18.58 4.53 9.01
N SER A 429 -19.75 4.77 9.57
CA SER A 429 -19.91 5.43 10.86
C SER A 429 -19.77 4.45 12.01
N PRO A 430 -19.20 4.88 13.15
CA PRO A 430 -19.29 4.12 14.40
C PRO A 430 -20.73 3.94 14.90
N PHE A 431 -21.70 4.68 14.34
CA PHE A 431 -23.13 4.58 14.68
C PHE A 431 -23.88 3.53 13.85
N CYS A 432 -23.23 2.85 12.91
CA CYS A 432 -23.83 1.74 12.19
C CYS A 432 -24.10 0.56 13.15
N PRO A 433 -25.37 0.14 13.37
CA PRO A 433 -25.68 -0.92 14.32
C PRO A 433 -25.27 -2.28 13.77
N VAL A 434 -24.24 -2.88 14.36
CA VAL A 434 -23.76 -4.23 14.02
C VAL A 434 -24.68 -5.31 14.62
N GLN A 435 -25.35 -5.02 15.75
CA GLN A 435 -26.34 -5.87 16.39
C GLN A 435 -27.46 -5.04 17.02
N ASN A 436 -28.70 -5.49 16.86
CA ASN A 436 -29.85 -5.04 17.62
C ASN A 436 -29.78 -5.55 19.06
N SER A 437 -30.53 -4.91 19.96
CA SER A 437 -30.66 -5.33 21.38
C SER A 437 -31.24 -6.73 21.57
N ASP A 438 -31.84 -7.31 20.53
CA ASP A 438 -32.38 -8.68 20.51
C ASP A 438 -31.41 -9.72 19.94
N GLY A 439 -30.18 -9.32 19.59
CA GLY A 439 -29.14 -10.19 19.02
C GLY A 439 -29.23 -10.39 17.51
N SER A 440 -30.24 -9.83 16.83
CA SER A 440 -30.31 -9.85 15.36
C SER A 440 -29.33 -8.84 14.73
N THR A 441 -28.73 -9.19 13.59
CA THR A 441 -27.83 -8.29 12.87
C THR A 441 -28.61 -7.46 11.85
N THR A 442 -28.55 -6.14 11.95
CA THR A 442 -29.16 -5.22 10.96
C THR A 442 -28.34 -5.13 9.67
N VAL A 443 -27.04 -5.44 9.74
CA VAL A 443 -26.11 -5.47 8.61
C VAL A 443 -25.33 -6.80 8.62
N PRO A 444 -25.79 -7.83 7.90
CA PRO A 444 -25.17 -9.17 7.89
C PRO A 444 -23.72 -9.18 7.40
N ASN A 445 -23.33 -8.14 6.67
CA ASN A 445 -22.00 -7.90 6.15
C ASN A 445 -21.16 -6.96 7.02
N GLY A 446 -21.68 -6.54 8.19
CA GLY A 446 -21.02 -5.61 9.10
C GLY A 446 -20.67 -4.28 8.43
N SER A 447 -21.52 -3.80 7.52
CA SER A 447 -21.36 -2.51 6.86
C SER A 447 -22.69 -1.88 6.45
N CYS A 448 -22.91 -0.64 6.83
CA CYS A 448 -24.10 0.12 6.45
C CYS A 448 -23.99 0.78 5.06
N SER A 449 -22.78 1.02 4.56
CA SER A 449 -22.54 1.67 3.27
C SER A 449 -22.17 0.70 2.14
N ASN A 450 -21.91 -0.57 2.45
CA ASN A 450 -21.26 -1.53 1.52
C ASN A 450 -19.90 -1.03 0.99
N GLY A 451 -19.29 -0.01 1.63
CA GLY A 451 -18.14 0.71 1.08
C GLY A 451 -18.49 1.57 -0.13
N ASN A 452 -19.75 1.97 -0.30
CA ASN A 452 -20.17 2.91 -1.34
C ASN A 452 -20.03 4.35 -0.84
N GLY A 453 -19.36 5.17 -1.64
CA GLY A 453 -19.25 6.59 -1.37
C GLY A 453 -18.21 7.29 -2.22
N SER A 454 -17.98 8.55 -1.90
CA SER A 454 -16.89 9.33 -2.47
C SER A 454 -16.23 10.21 -1.42
N ILE A 455 -14.97 10.53 -1.67
CA ILE A 455 -14.16 11.39 -0.82
C ILE A 455 -13.47 12.40 -1.73
N ASN A 456 -13.56 13.67 -1.39
CA ASN A 456 -12.76 14.72 -2.02
C ASN A 456 -11.71 15.14 -1.01
N THR A 457 -10.44 15.00 -1.37
CA THR A 457 -9.31 15.32 -0.50
C THR A 457 -8.54 16.49 -1.07
N ILE A 458 -8.33 17.52 -0.25
CA ILE A 458 -7.40 18.61 -0.54
C ILE A 458 -6.23 18.47 0.43
N LEU A 459 -5.01 18.49 -0.07
CA LEU A 459 -3.79 18.46 0.73
C LEU A 459 -2.89 19.61 0.31
N ALA A 460 -2.40 20.37 1.27
CA ALA A 460 -1.37 21.39 1.04
C ALA A 460 -0.29 21.29 2.12
N GLN A 461 0.96 21.50 1.72
CA GLN A 461 2.10 21.54 2.60
C GLN A 461 3.14 22.52 2.08
N TYR A 462 3.58 23.42 2.95
CA TYR A 462 4.70 24.33 2.70
C TYR A 462 5.84 23.99 3.65
N GLU A 463 7.05 23.90 3.11
CA GLU A 463 8.27 23.60 3.85
C GLU A 463 9.33 24.68 3.62
N LEU A 464 9.84 25.27 4.70
CA LEU A 464 10.92 26.25 4.69
C LEU A 464 12.09 25.72 5.52
N SER A 465 13.29 25.68 4.93
CA SER A 465 14.55 25.34 5.59
C SER A 465 15.35 26.61 5.86
N LEU A 466 15.82 26.82 7.09
CA LEU A 466 16.75 27.92 7.38
C LEU A 466 18.17 27.65 6.85
N SER A 467 18.53 26.40 6.56
CA SER A 467 19.78 26.04 5.88
C SER A 467 19.87 26.64 4.48
N ASN A 468 18.74 26.96 3.85
CA ASN A 468 18.72 27.61 2.54
C ASN A 468 19.27 29.05 2.58
N PHE A 469 19.35 29.65 3.76
CA PHE A 469 19.86 31.01 3.98
C PHE A 469 21.24 31.02 4.64
N ASP A 470 21.94 29.88 4.68
CA ASP A 470 23.25 29.71 5.34
C ASP A 470 23.27 30.18 6.81
N VAL A 471 22.13 30.07 7.50
CA VAL A 471 21.99 30.52 8.91
C VAL A 471 22.76 29.62 9.88
N PHE A 472 22.90 28.33 9.56
CA PHE A 472 23.55 27.34 10.40
C PHE A 472 24.81 26.79 9.73
N GLU A 473 25.82 26.48 10.54
CA GLU A 473 27.05 25.83 10.06
C GLU A 473 26.83 24.32 9.85
N GLY A 474 27.37 23.79 8.76
CA GLY A 474 27.32 22.36 8.43
C GLY A 474 25.92 21.88 8.04
N ASN A 475 25.59 20.65 8.42
CA ASN A 475 24.32 20.00 8.04
C ASN A 475 23.17 20.25 9.04
N GLN A 476 23.32 21.26 9.90
CA GLN A 476 22.26 21.64 10.83
C GLN A 476 21.17 22.41 10.09
N ASP A 477 19.91 22.15 10.45
CA ASP A 477 18.82 22.92 9.90
C ASP A 477 17.59 22.95 10.81
N LEU A 478 16.94 24.12 10.83
CA LEU A 478 15.63 24.33 11.42
C LEU A 478 14.60 24.45 10.30
N ARG A 479 13.59 23.56 10.32
CA ARG A 479 12.49 23.58 9.35
C ARG A 479 11.22 24.15 9.96
N PHE A 480 10.56 25.00 9.18
CA PHE A 480 9.17 25.38 9.41
C PHE A 480 8.29 24.67 8.40
N LYS A 481 7.21 24.07 8.88
CA LYS A 481 6.24 23.38 8.03
C LYS A 481 4.84 23.85 8.36
N LEU A 482 4.07 24.19 7.34
CA LEU A 482 2.64 24.49 7.44
C LEU A 482 1.92 23.50 6.54
N TYR A 483 1.02 22.69 7.10
CA TYR A 483 0.35 21.62 6.37
C TYR A 483 -1.10 21.47 6.82
N GLY A 484 -1.93 20.92 5.95
CA GLY A 484 -3.32 20.63 6.23
C GLY A 484 -3.95 19.73 5.18
N MET A 485 -4.82 18.83 5.63
CA MET A 485 -5.64 17.96 4.80
C MET A 485 -7.11 18.17 5.12
N LEU A 486 -7.94 18.35 4.09
CA LEU A 486 -9.39 18.43 4.19
C LEU A 486 -10.01 17.28 3.41
N ASN A 487 -10.79 16.44 4.09
CA ASN A 487 -11.55 15.34 3.49
C ASN A 487 -13.06 15.66 3.54
N MET A 488 -13.68 15.74 2.37
CA MET A 488 -15.13 15.93 2.23
C MET A 488 -15.76 14.62 1.76
N ILE A 489 -16.53 14.01 2.66
CA ILE A 489 -17.02 12.63 2.51
C ILE A 489 -18.50 12.65 2.11
N SER A 490 -18.85 11.84 1.11
CA SER A 490 -20.23 11.54 0.74
C SER A 490 -20.47 10.05 0.82
N VAL A 491 -21.33 9.64 1.75
CA VAL A 491 -21.69 8.25 2.00
C VAL A 491 -23.03 7.86 1.36
N ASP A 492 -23.33 6.56 1.35
CA ASP A 492 -24.62 6.01 0.90
C ASP A 492 -25.83 6.53 1.69
N GLN A 493 -27.04 6.46 1.11
CA GLN A 493 -28.26 6.92 1.79
C GLN A 493 -28.57 6.14 3.07
N ARG A 494 -28.30 4.83 3.11
CA ARG A 494 -28.50 4.03 4.31
C ARG A 494 -27.60 4.51 5.45
N GLU A 495 -26.35 4.82 5.13
CA GLU A 495 -25.39 5.39 6.06
C GLU A 495 -25.82 6.78 6.58
N LYS A 496 -26.32 7.64 5.70
CA LYS A 496 -26.80 8.98 6.07
C LYS A 496 -27.88 8.96 7.15
N GLN A 497 -28.74 7.95 7.15
CA GLN A 497 -29.81 7.81 8.15
C GLN A 497 -29.25 7.64 9.58
N PHE A 498 -28.08 7.03 9.73
CA PHE A 498 -27.44 6.85 11.04
C PHE A 498 -26.60 8.05 11.49
N LEU A 499 -26.15 8.89 10.54
CA LEU A 499 -25.42 10.12 10.85
C LEU A 499 -26.34 11.27 11.24
N GLN A 500 -27.55 11.32 10.68
CA GLN A 500 -28.48 12.43 10.87
C GLN A 500 -28.85 12.74 12.34
N PRO A 501 -29.08 11.75 13.22
CA PRO A 501 -29.38 11.99 14.63
C PRO A 501 -28.21 12.53 15.47
N VAL A 502 -26.98 12.49 14.96
CA VAL A 502 -25.75 12.93 15.67
C VAL A 502 -25.24 14.27 15.15
N ALA A 503 -25.75 14.71 14.00
CA ALA A 503 -25.41 15.99 13.39
C ALA A 503 -26.23 17.18 13.94
N ASP A 504 -27.33 16.88 14.65
CA ASP A 504 -28.17 17.83 15.40
C ASP A 504 -27.67 17.97 16.85
#